data_AF-A0A7C7CGI7-F1
#
_entry.id   AF-A0A7C7CGI7-F1
#
_cell.length_a   1.000
_cell.length_b   1.000
_cell.length_c   1.000
_cell.angle_alpha   90.00
_cell.angle_beta   90.00
_cell.angle_gamma   90.00
#
_symmetry.space_group_name_H-M   'P 1'
#
loop_
_entity.id
_entity.type
_entity.pdbx_description
1 polymer ?
#
loop_
_entity_poly.entity_id
_entity_poly.type
_entity_poly.pdbx_seq_one_letter_code
_entity_poly.pdbx_strand_id
1 'polypeptide(L)'
;MRNLLFIIWLLACSPLSSAQEIDRGQRLDLNMGAVWAKLIELIDIADWQKAELLNNEVKQELVNDCSIQLVLFDNYALAISNRETQESKEYLTLLIANRILLELKSIPGIKDFSVRKEYIKRVFEELIAIQYPLKALDFDQYKSIFSLIRSMYHSSEERDVIIRKLHANKYYKTISESCS
;
A
#
# COMPACT_ATOMS: atom_id res chain seq x y z
N MET A 1 11.56 -18.54 -64.76
CA MET A 1 10.45 -19.45 -64.38
C MET A 1 10.75 -19.95 -62.97
N ARG A 2 9.88 -20.08 -61.98
CA ARG A 2 8.49 -19.70 -61.67
C ARG A 2 8.26 -20.37 -60.28
N ASN A 3 7.39 -19.80 -59.43
CA ASN A 3 6.91 -20.27 -58.10
C ASN A 3 7.78 -19.80 -56.90
N LEU A 4 7.38 -18.92 -55.98
CA LEU A 4 6.08 -18.50 -55.40
C LEU A 4 5.33 -19.60 -54.61
N LEU A 5 5.14 -19.27 -53.32
CA LEU A 5 4.27 -19.86 -52.27
C LEU A 5 4.82 -21.07 -51.50
N PHE A 6 5.09 -20.88 -50.20
CA PHE A 6 4.19 -21.36 -49.14
C PHE A 6 4.47 -20.65 -47.81
N ILE A 7 3.48 -19.86 -47.38
CA ILE A 7 3.28 -19.37 -46.00
C ILE A 7 2.52 -20.48 -45.26
N ILE A 8 2.97 -20.88 -44.06
CA ILE A 8 2.19 -21.40 -42.90
C ILE A 8 3.18 -21.31 -41.71
N TRP A 9 3.08 -20.34 -40.80
CA TRP A 9 2.28 -20.36 -39.56
C TRP A 9 2.43 -21.63 -38.71
N LEU A 10 3.47 -21.67 -37.88
CA LEU A 10 3.47 -22.33 -36.56
C LEU A 10 4.21 -21.37 -35.63
N LEU A 11 3.50 -20.46 -34.95
CA LEU A 11 3.06 -20.68 -33.56
C LEU A 11 4.15 -21.38 -32.73
N ALA A 12 5.30 -20.70 -32.59
CA ALA A 12 6.09 -20.83 -31.38
C ALA A 12 5.21 -20.27 -30.25
N CYS A 13 4.51 -21.19 -29.60
CA CYS A 13 3.84 -21.01 -28.33
C CYS A 13 4.92 -20.64 -27.31
N SER A 14 5.29 -19.37 -27.25
CA SER A 14 6.01 -18.83 -26.11
C SER A 14 5.08 -18.99 -24.92
N PRO A 15 5.48 -19.66 -23.82
CA PRO A 15 4.66 -19.70 -22.63
C PRO A 15 4.48 -18.26 -22.17
N LEU A 16 3.22 -17.84 -22.26
CA LEU A 16 2.71 -16.58 -21.76
C LEU A 16 3.07 -16.50 -20.27
N SER A 17 4.06 -15.68 -19.99
CA SER A 17 4.13 -14.84 -18.79
C SER A 17 3.83 -15.55 -17.47
N SER A 18 4.81 -16.31 -16.95
CA SER A 18 5.01 -16.36 -15.50
C SER A 18 5.60 -15.03 -15.01
N ALA A 19 4.90 -13.93 -15.30
CA ALA A 19 5.24 -12.62 -14.78
C ALA A 19 4.84 -12.62 -13.31
N GLN A 20 5.84 -12.94 -12.48
CA GLN A 20 5.98 -12.40 -11.13
C GLN A 20 4.89 -12.80 -10.12
N GLU A 21 4.96 -14.05 -9.65
CA GLU A 21 5.04 -14.20 -8.19
C GLU A 21 6.38 -13.55 -7.78
N ILE A 22 6.39 -12.22 -7.63
CA ILE A 22 7.42 -11.59 -6.81
C ILE A 22 7.25 -12.22 -5.45
N ASP A 23 8.27 -12.97 -5.06
CA ASP A 23 8.47 -13.47 -3.72
C ASP A 23 8.17 -12.33 -2.74
N ARG A 24 6.97 -12.34 -2.14
CA ARG A 24 6.57 -11.35 -1.13
C ARG A 24 7.51 -11.39 0.08
N GLY A 25 8.33 -12.45 0.20
CA GLY A 25 9.46 -12.54 1.12
C GLY A 25 10.50 -11.44 0.91
N GLN A 26 10.73 -10.95 -0.32
CA GLN A 26 11.69 -9.86 -0.57
C GLN A 26 11.16 -8.47 -0.22
N ARG A 27 9.84 -8.26 -0.20
CA ARG A 27 9.22 -7.02 0.32
C ARG A 27 9.37 -6.89 1.85
N LEU A 28 9.92 -7.87 2.55
CA LEU A 28 10.16 -7.83 4.00
C LEU A 28 11.36 -6.96 4.41
N ASP A 29 12.25 -6.57 3.49
CA ASP A 29 13.49 -5.87 3.85
C ASP A 29 13.35 -4.35 4.07
N LEU A 30 12.29 -3.71 3.56
CA LEU A 30 12.04 -2.28 3.76
C LEU A 30 11.07 -2.07 4.94
N ASN A 31 11.57 -1.46 6.01
CA ASN A 31 10.74 -1.00 7.12
C ASN A 31 9.98 0.27 6.70
N MET A 32 8.83 0.09 6.05
CA MET A 32 8.00 1.20 5.60
C MET A 32 7.51 2.09 6.75
N GLY A 33 7.36 1.55 7.96
CA GLY A 33 7.04 2.36 9.14
C GLY A 33 8.11 3.43 9.41
N ALA A 34 9.39 3.08 9.28
CA ALA A 34 10.49 4.04 9.40
C ALA A 34 10.49 5.08 8.27
N VAL A 35 10.16 4.67 7.05
CA VAL A 35 10.01 5.57 5.89
C VAL A 35 8.89 6.59 6.14
N TRP A 36 7.73 6.14 6.59
CA TRP A 36 6.59 7.00 6.92
C TRP A 36 6.91 8.00 8.02
N ALA A 37 7.53 7.53 9.09
CA ALA A 37 8.00 8.41 10.17
C ALA A 37 8.99 9.46 9.63
N LYS A 38 9.90 9.05 8.73
CA LYS A 38 10.88 9.96 8.16
C LYS A 38 10.25 11.02 7.25
N LEU A 39 9.30 10.65 6.40
CA LEU A 39 8.59 11.61 5.56
C LEU A 39 7.83 12.65 6.40
N ILE A 40 7.14 12.21 7.45
CA ILE A 40 6.44 13.13 8.37
C ILE A 40 7.44 14.08 9.05
N GLU A 41 8.57 13.55 9.55
CA GLU A 41 9.63 14.35 10.18
C GLU A 41 10.17 15.41 9.22
N LEU A 42 10.49 15.03 7.97
CA LEU A 42 11.02 15.94 6.95
C LEU A 42 10.04 17.09 6.65
N ILE A 43 8.74 16.79 6.59
CA ILE A 43 7.70 17.82 6.42
C ILE A 43 7.62 18.73 7.65
N ASP A 44 7.69 18.16 8.86
CA ASP A 44 7.63 18.92 10.12
C ASP A 44 8.80 19.91 10.27
N ILE A 45 10.00 19.53 9.82
CA ILE A 45 11.18 20.40 9.84
C ILE A 45 11.34 21.23 8.55
N ALA A 46 10.38 21.16 7.63
CA ALA A 46 10.38 21.85 6.34
C ALA A 46 11.63 21.56 5.46
N ASP A 47 12.16 20.33 5.51
CA ASP A 47 13.23 19.86 4.62
C ASP A 47 12.62 19.31 3.30
N TRP A 48 12.09 20.24 2.51
CA TRP A 48 11.32 19.95 1.28
C TRP A 48 12.13 19.18 0.24
N GLN A 49 13.41 19.50 0.09
CA GLN A 49 14.27 18.84 -0.89
C GLN A 49 14.41 17.35 -0.58
N LYS A 50 14.65 16.98 0.69
CA LYS A 50 14.71 15.57 1.07
C LYS A 50 13.34 14.90 1.03
N ALA A 51 12.27 15.62 1.39
CA ALA A 51 10.92 15.11 1.28
C ALA A 51 10.58 14.74 -0.17
N GLU A 52 10.86 15.62 -1.14
CA GLU A 52 10.66 15.36 -2.58
C GLU A 52 11.47 14.16 -3.07
N LEU A 53 12.73 14.05 -2.67
CA LEU A 53 13.59 12.93 -3.05
C LEU A 53 13.03 11.60 -2.53
N LEU A 54 12.73 11.52 -1.24
CA LEU A 54 12.18 10.32 -0.63
C LEU A 54 10.78 9.98 -1.20
N ASN A 55 9.96 10.97 -1.51
CA ASN A 55 8.65 10.78 -2.14
C ASN A 55 8.75 10.12 -3.50
N ASN A 56 9.72 10.53 -4.32
CA ASN A 56 9.94 9.94 -5.63
C ASN A 56 10.38 8.47 -5.52
N GLU A 57 11.21 8.14 -4.53
CA GLU A 57 11.66 6.77 -4.26
C GLU A 57 10.50 5.86 -3.84
N VAL A 58 9.54 6.36 -3.06
CA VAL A 58 8.46 5.54 -2.48
C VAL A 58 7.11 5.72 -3.15
N LYS A 59 7.03 6.46 -4.26
CA LYS A 59 5.77 6.73 -5.00
C LYS A 59 5.01 5.45 -5.30
N GLN A 60 5.68 4.42 -5.81
CA GLN A 60 5.02 3.16 -6.19
C GLN A 60 4.47 2.43 -4.97
N GLU A 61 5.14 2.50 -3.83
CA GLU A 61 4.66 1.90 -2.57
C GLU A 61 3.43 2.63 -2.01
N LEU A 62 3.32 3.94 -2.22
CA LEU A 62 2.16 4.75 -1.83
C LEU A 62 0.96 4.53 -2.76
N VAL A 63 1.21 4.51 -4.07
CA VAL A 63 0.15 4.45 -5.09
C VAL A 63 -0.41 3.03 -5.26
N ASN A 64 0.45 2.01 -5.21
CA ASN A 64 0.07 0.59 -5.27
C ASN A 64 -0.92 0.27 -6.40
N ASP A 65 -0.62 0.74 -7.62
CA ASP A 65 -1.44 0.59 -8.84
C ASP A 65 -2.91 1.07 -8.71
N CYS A 66 -3.21 1.94 -7.75
CA CYS A 66 -4.56 2.50 -7.57
C CYS A 66 -4.66 3.93 -8.13
N SER A 67 -5.61 4.16 -9.05
CA SER A 67 -5.85 5.48 -9.65
C SER A 67 -6.24 6.56 -8.64
N ILE A 68 -7.08 6.22 -7.65
CA ILE A 68 -7.45 7.16 -6.59
C ILE A 68 -6.26 7.52 -5.70
N GLN A 69 -5.35 6.56 -5.44
CA GLN A 69 -4.11 6.86 -4.73
C GLN A 69 -3.17 7.71 -5.58
N LEU A 70 -3.15 7.53 -6.91
CA LEU A 70 -2.37 8.37 -7.82
C LEU A 70 -2.83 9.84 -7.75
N VAL A 71 -4.15 10.07 -7.83
CA VAL A 71 -4.71 11.43 -7.69
C VAL A 71 -4.36 12.04 -6.33
N LEU A 72 -4.48 11.25 -5.25
CA LEU A 72 -4.13 11.72 -3.92
C LEU A 72 -2.61 12.00 -3.80
N PHE A 73 -1.78 11.22 -4.48
CA PHE A 73 -0.34 11.44 -4.55
C PHE A 73 -0.01 12.73 -5.32
N ASP A 74 -0.70 13.02 -6.41
CA ASP A 74 -0.47 14.24 -7.18
C ASP A 74 -0.84 15.49 -6.35
N ASN A 75 -1.92 15.44 -5.55
CA ASN A 75 -2.26 16.50 -4.60
C ASN A 75 -1.20 16.65 -3.50
N TYR A 76 -0.71 15.53 -2.96
CA TYR A 76 0.38 15.52 -1.99
C TYR A 76 1.67 16.15 -2.57
N ALA A 77 2.07 15.75 -3.77
CA ALA A 77 3.26 16.26 -4.44
C ALA A 77 3.15 17.77 -4.75
N LEU A 78 1.94 18.23 -5.09
CA LEU A 78 1.66 19.65 -5.26
C LEU A 78 1.83 20.42 -3.94
N ALA A 79 1.26 19.92 -2.83
CA ALA A 79 1.40 20.53 -1.52
C ALA A 79 2.88 20.60 -1.05
N ILE A 80 3.66 19.55 -1.32
CA ILE A 80 5.11 19.54 -1.06
C ILE A 80 5.82 20.63 -1.88
N SER A 81 5.49 20.73 -3.17
CA SER A 81 6.08 21.74 -4.07
C SER A 81 5.73 23.17 -3.65
N ASN A 82 4.50 23.37 -3.16
CA ASN A 82 4.01 24.63 -2.61
C ASN A 82 4.52 24.91 -1.18
N ARG A 83 5.19 23.93 -0.54
CA ARG A 83 5.73 24.02 0.83
C ARG A 83 4.63 24.18 1.89
N GLU A 84 3.48 23.56 1.64
CA GLU A 84 2.30 23.60 2.50
C GLU A 84 2.40 22.48 3.55
N THR A 85 2.95 22.78 4.74
CA THR A 85 3.19 21.77 5.79
C THR A 85 1.94 21.00 6.19
N GLN A 86 0.84 21.70 6.47
CA GLN A 86 -0.39 21.06 6.96
C GLN A 86 -1.01 20.15 5.89
N GLU A 87 -1.24 20.67 4.68
CA GLU A 87 -1.83 19.91 3.57
C GLU A 87 -0.93 18.73 3.16
N SER A 88 0.40 18.92 3.14
CA SER A 88 1.35 17.84 2.89
C SER A 88 1.20 16.70 3.90
N LYS A 89 1.07 17.01 5.19
CA LYS A 89 0.87 15.99 6.23
C LYS A 89 -0.48 15.31 6.11
N GLU A 90 -1.54 16.05 5.83
CA GLU A 90 -2.88 15.50 5.68
C GLU A 90 -2.95 14.51 4.51
N TYR A 91 -2.48 14.92 3.33
CA TYR A 91 -2.47 14.05 2.16
C TYR A 91 -1.57 12.82 2.34
N LEU A 92 -0.36 13.01 2.88
CA LEU A 92 0.53 11.88 3.18
C LEU A 92 -0.10 10.89 4.15
N THR A 93 -0.75 11.40 5.20
CA THR A 93 -1.41 10.56 6.21
C THR A 93 -2.53 9.74 5.60
N LEU A 94 -3.35 10.34 4.73
CA LEU A 94 -4.41 9.63 4.00
C LEU A 94 -3.85 8.61 3.01
N LEU A 95 -2.78 8.95 2.27
CA LEU A 95 -2.11 8.02 1.37
C LEU A 95 -1.67 6.77 2.10
N ILE A 96 -0.97 6.93 3.23
CA ILE A 96 -0.46 5.81 4.03
C ILE A 96 -1.61 5.01 4.65
N ALA A 97 -2.65 5.67 5.18
CA ALA A 97 -3.81 4.98 5.73
C ALA A 97 -4.53 4.11 4.67
N ASN A 98 -4.72 4.64 3.46
CA ASN A 98 -5.29 3.90 2.34
C ASN A 98 -4.38 2.75 1.89
N ARG A 99 -3.06 2.99 1.81
CA ARG A 99 -2.05 1.99 1.48
C ARG A 99 -2.07 0.83 2.49
N ILE A 100 -2.12 1.12 3.79
CA ILE A 100 -2.29 0.12 4.85
C ILE A 100 -3.54 -0.73 4.59
N LEU A 101 -4.70 -0.12 4.33
CA LEU A 101 -5.94 -0.84 4.06
C LEU A 101 -5.83 -1.75 2.82
N LEU A 102 -5.17 -1.28 1.75
CA LEU A 102 -4.92 -2.07 0.55
C LEU A 102 -3.96 -3.24 0.83
N GLU A 103 -2.92 -3.04 1.63
CA GLU A 103 -1.99 -4.09 2.05
C GLU A 103 -2.68 -5.22 2.82
N LEU A 104 -3.68 -4.88 3.65
CA LEU A 104 -4.47 -5.88 4.38
C LEU A 104 -5.22 -6.84 3.44
N LYS A 105 -5.55 -6.43 2.20
CA LYS A 105 -6.17 -7.29 1.17
C LYS A 105 -5.32 -8.52 0.84
N SER A 106 -4.00 -8.40 0.96
CA SER A 106 -3.05 -9.46 0.59
C SER A 106 -2.93 -10.57 1.64
N ILE A 107 -3.29 -10.28 2.89
CA ILE A 107 -3.07 -11.13 4.07
C ILE A 107 -3.80 -12.48 4.00
N PRO A 108 -5.07 -12.57 3.56
CA PRO A 108 -5.74 -13.85 3.36
C PRO A 108 -5.05 -14.77 2.34
N GLY A 109 -4.20 -14.23 1.45
CA GLY A 109 -3.44 -15.01 0.48
C GLY A 109 -2.19 -15.68 1.06
N ILE A 110 -1.72 -15.26 2.24
CA ILE A 110 -0.51 -15.81 2.88
C ILE A 110 -0.88 -17.14 3.54
N LYS A 111 -0.37 -18.26 3.01
CA LYS A 111 -0.73 -19.62 3.50
C LYS A 111 -0.16 -19.91 4.89
N ASP A 112 1.10 -19.61 5.11
CA ASP A 112 1.78 -19.85 6.39
C ASP A 112 1.28 -18.89 7.48
N PHE A 113 0.86 -19.41 8.62
CA PHE A 113 0.27 -18.60 9.69
C PHE A 113 1.31 -17.72 10.40
N SER A 114 2.56 -18.19 10.53
CA SER A 114 3.64 -17.44 11.19
C SER A 114 4.04 -16.26 10.32
N VAL A 115 4.20 -16.49 9.01
CA VAL A 115 4.45 -15.43 8.03
C VAL A 115 3.29 -14.43 8.00
N ARG A 116 2.05 -14.91 8.03
CA ARG A 116 0.87 -14.05 8.05
C ARG A 116 0.84 -13.15 9.30
N LYS A 117 1.14 -13.73 10.46
CA LYS A 117 1.16 -13.01 11.75
C LYS A 117 2.25 -11.94 11.78
N GLU A 118 3.43 -12.24 11.26
CA GLU A 118 4.51 -11.24 11.14
C GLU A 118 4.15 -10.13 10.14
N TYR A 119 3.53 -10.47 9.01
CA TYR A 119 3.05 -9.49 8.06
C TYR A 119 2.03 -8.52 8.68
N ILE A 120 1.08 -9.04 9.47
CA ILE A 120 0.10 -8.22 10.21
C ILE A 120 0.83 -7.28 11.18
N LYS A 121 1.86 -7.77 11.90
CA LYS A 121 2.65 -6.97 12.83
C LYS A 121 3.38 -5.83 12.12
N ARG A 122 4.00 -6.09 10.97
CA ARG A 122 4.65 -5.05 10.16
C ARG A 122 3.65 -3.97 9.71
N VAL A 123 2.49 -4.37 9.21
CA VAL A 123 1.45 -3.40 8.81
C VAL A 123 0.93 -2.60 10.03
N PHE A 124 0.92 -3.21 11.22
CA PHE A 124 0.62 -2.50 12.46
C PHE A 124 1.68 -1.45 12.80
N GLU A 125 2.97 -1.75 12.62
CA GLU A 125 4.07 -0.79 12.83
C GLU A 125 3.96 0.42 11.88
N GLU A 126 3.53 0.20 10.63
CA GLU A 126 3.22 1.29 9.70
C GLU A 126 2.09 2.20 10.21
N LEU A 127 1.02 1.62 10.78
CA LEU A 127 -0.05 2.42 11.41
C LEU A 127 0.47 3.23 12.59
N ILE A 128 1.38 2.66 13.39
CA ILE A 128 1.98 3.36 14.53
C ILE A 128 2.80 4.57 14.06
N ALA A 129 3.53 4.45 12.94
CA ALA A 129 4.30 5.55 12.38
C ALA A 129 3.46 6.79 12.05
N ILE A 130 2.20 6.58 11.63
CA ILE A 130 1.26 7.67 11.31
C ILE A 130 0.20 7.92 12.41
N GLN A 131 0.33 7.32 13.59
CA GLN A 131 -0.77 7.31 14.57
C GLN A 131 -1.23 8.70 14.99
N TYR A 132 -0.29 9.63 15.20
CA TYR A 132 -0.58 10.95 15.71
C TYR A 132 -1.24 11.84 14.66
N PRO A 133 -0.68 11.98 13.44
CA PRO A 133 -1.35 12.76 12.41
C PRO A 133 -2.70 12.13 12.01
N LEU A 134 -2.82 10.80 11.95
CA LEU A 134 -4.10 10.17 11.63
C LEU A 134 -5.15 10.38 12.72
N LYS A 135 -4.79 10.31 14.01
CA LYS A 135 -5.71 10.63 15.12
C LYS A 135 -6.20 12.08 15.06
N ALA A 136 -5.35 13.00 14.65
CA ALA A 136 -5.71 14.41 14.52
C ALA A 136 -6.61 14.67 13.31
N LEU A 137 -6.37 13.97 12.20
CA LEU A 137 -7.09 14.11 10.94
C LEU A 137 -8.45 13.40 10.93
N ASP A 138 -8.45 12.09 11.20
CA ASP A 138 -9.66 11.25 11.25
C ASP A 138 -9.50 10.17 12.33
N PHE A 139 -9.93 10.52 13.54
CA PHE A 139 -9.87 9.61 14.69
C PHE A 139 -10.72 8.36 14.51
N ASP A 140 -11.82 8.44 13.76
CA ASP A 140 -12.69 7.30 13.50
C ASP A 140 -12.04 6.31 12.54
N GLN A 141 -11.34 6.80 11.51
CA GLN A 141 -10.53 5.97 10.62
C GLN A 141 -9.40 5.30 11.39
N TYR A 142 -8.66 6.04 12.21
CA TYR A 142 -7.62 5.46 13.07
C TYR A 142 -8.16 4.31 13.92
N LYS A 143 -9.24 4.54 14.69
CA LYS A 143 -9.84 3.49 15.55
C LYS A 143 -10.27 2.27 14.74
N SER A 144 -10.84 2.51 13.56
CA SER A 144 -11.31 1.46 12.67
C SER A 144 -10.16 0.58 12.16
N ILE A 145 -9.09 1.19 11.65
CA ILE A 145 -7.90 0.47 11.17
C ILE A 145 -7.20 -0.25 12.33
N PHE A 146 -7.00 0.42 13.46
CA PHE A 146 -6.39 -0.17 14.65
C PHE A 146 -7.14 -1.42 15.11
N SER A 147 -8.46 -1.32 15.24
CA SER A 147 -9.32 -2.44 15.66
C SER A 147 -9.27 -3.58 14.65
N LEU A 148 -9.31 -3.28 13.35
CA LEU A 148 -9.19 -4.27 12.29
C LEU A 148 -7.87 -5.04 12.38
N ILE A 149 -6.72 -4.35 12.37
CA ILE A 149 -5.40 -4.98 12.43
C ILE A 149 -5.23 -5.80 13.71
N ARG A 150 -5.60 -5.23 14.86
CA ARG A 150 -5.55 -5.93 16.15
C ARG A 150 -6.40 -7.21 16.09
N SER A 151 -7.62 -7.12 15.57
CA SER A 151 -8.51 -8.28 15.49
C SER A 151 -7.97 -9.35 14.53
N MET A 152 -7.34 -8.96 13.42
CA MET A 152 -6.71 -9.88 12.46
C MET A 152 -5.51 -10.59 13.07
N TYR A 153 -4.69 -9.89 13.86
CA TYR A 153 -3.55 -10.48 14.56
C TYR A 153 -3.96 -11.63 15.49
N HIS A 154 -5.03 -11.44 16.26
CA HIS A 154 -5.55 -12.44 17.19
C HIS A 154 -6.21 -13.64 16.48
N SER A 155 -6.71 -13.46 15.26
CA SER A 155 -7.28 -14.55 14.44
C SER A 155 -6.39 -14.91 13.26
N SER A 156 -5.07 -14.79 13.42
CA SER A 156 -4.11 -14.96 12.31
C SER A 156 -4.11 -16.37 11.72
N GLU A 157 -4.54 -17.37 12.47
CA GLU A 157 -4.66 -18.76 12.01
C GLU A 157 -5.91 -18.98 11.11
N GLU A 158 -6.99 -18.22 11.35
CA GLU A 158 -8.30 -18.42 10.74
C GLU A 158 -8.54 -17.52 9.53
N ARG A 159 -8.14 -17.99 8.34
CA ARG A 159 -8.25 -17.23 7.07
C ARG A 159 -9.65 -16.66 6.81
N ASP A 160 -10.69 -17.46 7.00
CA ASP A 160 -12.07 -17.03 6.72
C ASP A 160 -12.56 -15.96 7.71
N VAL A 161 -12.08 -16.01 8.96
CA VAL A 161 -12.36 -14.96 9.95
C VAL A 161 -11.71 -13.65 9.53
N ILE A 162 -10.48 -13.69 9.03
CA ILE A 162 -9.77 -12.50 8.52
C ILE A 162 -10.54 -11.88 7.35
N ILE A 163 -10.98 -12.68 6.37
CA ILE A 163 -11.75 -12.21 5.22
C ILE A 163 -13.03 -11.50 5.70
N ARG A 164 -13.80 -12.12 6.58
CA ARG A 164 -15.02 -11.50 7.12
C ARG A 164 -14.74 -10.17 7.84
N LYS A 165 -13.67 -10.09 8.63
CA LYS A 165 -13.26 -8.87 9.33
C LYS A 165 -12.88 -7.75 8.36
N LEU A 166 -12.14 -8.06 7.29
CA LEU A 166 -11.80 -7.10 6.25
C LEU A 166 -13.05 -6.51 5.61
N HIS A 167 -13.94 -7.37 5.11
CA HIS A 167 -15.16 -6.91 4.42
C HIS A 167 -16.18 -6.22 5.34
N ALA A 168 -16.09 -6.40 6.67
CA ALA A 168 -16.89 -5.66 7.64
C ALA A 168 -16.37 -4.24 7.91
N ASN A 169 -15.12 -3.92 7.52
CA ASN A 169 -14.54 -2.60 7.73
C ASN A 169 -14.96 -1.63 6.61
N LYS A 170 -15.63 -0.53 6.98
CA LYS A 170 -16.15 0.45 6.02
C LYS A 170 -15.05 1.10 5.17
N TYR A 171 -13.92 1.46 5.77
CA TYR A 171 -12.83 2.15 5.08
C TYR A 171 -12.12 1.21 4.10
N TYR A 172 -11.89 -0.04 4.52
CA TYR A 172 -11.39 -1.08 3.62
C TYR A 172 -12.31 -1.27 2.41
N LYS A 173 -13.62 -1.38 2.64
CA LYS A 173 -14.59 -1.57 1.57
C LYS A 173 -14.52 -0.42 0.55
N THR A 174 -14.56 0.83 1.03
CA THR A 174 -14.48 2.02 0.18
C THR A 174 -13.21 2.05 -0.68
N ILE A 175 -12.04 1.86 -0.07
CA ILE A 175 -10.78 1.91 -0.83
C ILE A 175 -10.62 0.69 -1.75
N SER A 176 -11.02 -0.50 -1.31
CA SER A 176 -10.96 -1.71 -2.14
C SER A 176 -11.82 -1.56 -3.39
N GLU A 177 -13.05 -1.08 -3.27
CA GLU A 177 -13.93 -0.83 -4.42
C GLU A 177 -13.38 0.23 -5.36
N SER A 178 -12.65 1.21 -4.83
CA SER A 178 -12.03 2.30 -5.61
C SER A 178 -10.74 1.90 -6.33
N CYS A 179 -10.10 0.81 -5.91
CA CYS A 179 -8.81 0.33 -6.41
C CYS A 179 -8.90 -1.11 -6.99
N SER A 180 -10.09 -1.55 -7.38
CA SER A 180 -10.33 -2.89 -7.99
C SER A 180 -10.40 -2.85 -9.50
#